data_AF-A0A956L3P9-F1
#
_entry.id   AF-A0A956L3P9-F1
#
_cell.length_a   1.000
_cell.length_b   1.000
_cell.length_c   1.000
_cell.angle_alpha   90.00
_cell.angle_beta   90.00
_cell.angle_gamma   90.00
#
_symmetry.space_group_name_H-M   'P 1'
#
loop_
_entity.id
_entity.type
_entity.pdbx_description
1 polymer ?
#
loop_
_entity_poly.entity_id
_entity_poly.type
_entity_poly.pdbx_seq_one_letter_code
_entity_poly.pdbx_strand_id
1 'polypeptide(L)'
;MTLSSPSCPPPSLEPAASAEIPRSAPGPLETRSAVVVVGDAEAADGVCSTLRRICGVVHHVPTVAAALESRRLHARAHVLVPPLPKAALEDAVTRLCFAGPVFVVVPEDFSDRRARGLYDAGTAAVFEWPSEALLLPRMLQERLRPLVRRRATPTDGDEALARSIRARLELARPVMPPLDVEVDDGVVELEGRIDSVWKKERVCQMIAHVPGVRAVLDDTVEVVPPHRPDADIERDVQGVLEILLGDALRTISCSVDDGAVVLVGNMASRDDVERLLSFIGNVRGVRAIRNLVTVSPTAHRRDRGLTERLSTALQHIYPDSTLRVACFGPVAVVGGRVPRLSTKHEVEGLLARQDGIERVVNKIEIDGP
;
A
#
# COMPACT_ATOMS: atom_id res chain seq x y z
N MET A 1 -48.62 -63.27 -65.20
CA MET A 1 -47.82 -63.25 -63.97
C MET A 1 -46.96 -62.00 -63.99
N THR A 2 -47.50 -60.96 -63.38
CA THR A 2 -46.99 -59.60 -63.26
C THR A 2 -46.09 -59.52 -62.04
N LEU A 3 -44.84 -59.11 -62.21
CA LEU A 3 -43.95 -58.79 -61.10
C LEU A 3 -43.85 -57.26 -60.96
N SER A 4 -44.43 -56.77 -59.88
CA SER A 4 -44.27 -55.43 -59.32
C SER A 4 -42.80 -55.15 -58.98
N SER A 5 -42.35 -53.93 -59.26
CA SER A 5 -41.32 -53.25 -58.48
C SER A 5 -41.58 -51.74 -58.54
N PRO A 6 -41.31 -50.99 -57.45
CA PRO A 6 -41.91 -49.69 -57.22
C PRO A 6 -41.17 -48.54 -57.91
N SER A 7 -41.96 -47.57 -58.34
CA SER A 7 -41.56 -46.27 -58.89
C SER A 7 -40.78 -45.46 -57.86
N CYS A 8 -39.56 -45.05 -58.22
CA CYS A 8 -38.75 -44.07 -57.50
C CYS A 8 -38.63 -42.83 -58.42
N PRO A 9 -38.88 -41.59 -57.94
CA PRO A 9 -38.82 -40.39 -58.78
C PRO A 9 -37.36 -39.98 -59.07
N PRO A 10 -37.11 -39.26 -60.18
CA PRO A 10 -35.77 -38.82 -60.57
C PRO A 10 -35.24 -37.72 -59.63
N PRO A 11 -33.92 -37.61 -59.44
CA PRO A 11 -33.33 -36.54 -58.65
C PRO A 11 -33.46 -35.21 -59.42
N SER A 12 -34.14 -34.25 -58.80
CA SER A 12 -34.19 -32.86 -59.27
C SER A 12 -32.78 -32.27 -59.30
N LEU A 13 -32.37 -31.84 -60.49
CA LEU A 13 -31.22 -30.98 -60.73
C LEU A 13 -31.44 -29.62 -60.06
N GLU A 14 -30.73 -29.36 -58.96
CA GLU A 14 -30.51 -28.00 -58.46
C GLU A 14 -29.17 -27.46 -59.00
N PRO A 15 -29.12 -26.16 -59.34
CA PRO A 15 -27.94 -25.55 -59.96
C PRO A 15 -26.80 -25.42 -58.95
N ALA A 16 -25.57 -25.60 -59.45
CA ALA A 16 -24.34 -25.35 -58.72
C ALA A 16 -24.30 -23.91 -58.19
N ALA A 17 -24.72 -23.74 -56.93
CA ALA A 17 -24.52 -22.53 -56.18
C ALA A 17 -23.02 -22.36 -55.93
N SER A 18 -22.53 -21.19 -56.34
CA SER A 18 -21.18 -20.72 -56.09
C SER A 18 -20.84 -20.94 -54.61
N ALA A 19 -19.70 -21.58 -54.35
CA ALA A 19 -19.15 -21.70 -53.00
C ALA A 19 -18.75 -20.31 -52.49
N GLU A 20 -19.71 -19.57 -51.97
CA GLU A 20 -19.48 -18.44 -51.10
C GLU A 20 -18.83 -18.95 -49.82
N ILE A 21 -17.56 -18.59 -49.66
CA ILE A 21 -16.80 -18.64 -48.43
C ILE A 21 -17.72 -18.13 -47.29
N PRO A 22 -17.97 -18.90 -46.22
CA PRO A 22 -18.68 -18.36 -45.07
C PRO A 22 -17.80 -17.27 -44.46
N ARG A 23 -18.18 -16.01 -44.70
CA ARG A 23 -17.77 -14.87 -43.88
C ARG A 23 -18.44 -15.06 -42.51
N SER A 24 -17.83 -15.90 -41.67
CA SER A 24 -18.19 -15.94 -40.25
C SER A 24 -17.82 -14.60 -39.64
N ALA A 25 -18.84 -13.88 -39.18
CA ALA A 25 -18.67 -12.69 -38.37
C ALA A 25 -17.78 -13.04 -37.14
N PRO A 26 -16.78 -12.23 -36.78
CA PRO A 26 -16.09 -12.43 -35.52
C PRO A 26 -17.11 -12.21 -34.40
N GLY A 27 -17.39 -13.27 -33.64
CA GLY A 27 -18.15 -13.18 -32.39
C GLY A 27 -17.49 -12.22 -31.41
N PRO A 28 -18.22 -11.72 -30.39
CA PRO A 28 -17.68 -10.75 -29.45
C PRO A 28 -16.46 -11.35 -28.76
N LEU A 29 -15.29 -10.82 -29.13
CA LEU A 29 -13.96 -11.23 -28.68
C LEU A 29 -13.87 -11.16 -27.16
N GLU A 30 -13.57 -12.30 -26.55
CA GLU A 30 -13.23 -12.48 -25.14
C GLU A 30 -12.08 -11.53 -24.74
N THR A 31 -12.45 -10.47 -24.03
CA THR A 31 -11.58 -9.38 -23.55
C THR A 31 -10.74 -9.84 -22.35
N ARG A 32 -9.64 -10.56 -22.61
CA ARG A 32 -8.56 -10.78 -21.63
C ARG A 32 -7.32 -10.03 -22.08
N SER A 33 -6.59 -9.41 -21.15
CA SER A 33 -5.41 -8.55 -21.38
C SER A 33 -4.40 -9.19 -22.36
N ALA A 34 -4.41 -8.75 -23.62
CA ALA A 34 -3.56 -9.29 -24.67
C ALA A 34 -2.16 -8.67 -24.63
N VAL A 35 -1.16 -9.46 -24.24
CA VAL A 35 0.28 -9.14 -24.42
C VAL A 35 0.77 -9.80 -25.70
N VAL A 36 1.41 -9.04 -26.58
CA VAL A 36 1.97 -9.58 -27.83
C VAL A 36 3.47 -9.75 -27.67
N VAL A 37 3.93 -11.00 -27.71
CA VAL A 37 5.36 -11.35 -27.69
C VAL A 37 5.83 -11.51 -29.13
N VAL A 38 6.86 -10.75 -29.51
CA VAL A 38 7.40 -10.74 -30.87
C VAL A 38 8.82 -11.27 -30.85
N GLY A 39 9.08 -12.34 -31.59
CA GLY A 39 10.41 -12.95 -31.64
C GLY A 39 10.38 -14.37 -32.18
N ASP A 40 11.56 -14.96 -32.30
CA ASP A 40 11.67 -16.37 -32.68
C ASP A 40 10.97 -17.27 -31.65
N ALA A 41 10.38 -18.38 -32.11
CA ALA A 41 9.59 -19.27 -31.26
C ALA A 41 10.43 -19.91 -30.14
N GLU A 42 11.71 -20.23 -30.41
CA GLU A 42 12.58 -20.89 -29.43
C GLU A 42 13.01 -19.91 -28.33
N ALA A 43 13.41 -18.70 -28.71
CA ALA A 43 13.80 -17.65 -27.77
C ALA A 43 12.61 -17.11 -26.96
N ALA A 44 11.43 -17.02 -27.57
CA ALA A 44 10.24 -16.47 -26.94
C ALA A 44 9.50 -17.45 -26.02
N ASP A 45 9.79 -18.77 -26.05
CA ASP A 45 9.01 -19.76 -25.30
C ASP A 45 9.14 -19.60 -23.77
N GLY A 46 10.35 -19.31 -23.27
CA GLY A 46 10.59 -19.04 -21.85
C GLY A 46 9.86 -17.78 -21.35
N VAL A 47 9.84 -16.74 -22.19
CA VAL A 47 9.13 -15.48 -21.90
C VAL A 47 7.61 -15.68 -21.98
N CYS A 48 7.12 -16.38 -23.01
CA CYS A 48 5.70 -16.68 -23.19
C CYS A 48 5.15 -17.55 -22.07
N SER A 49 5.86 -18.60 -21.66
CA SER A 49 5.44 -19.47 -20.56
C SER A 49 5.35 -18.72 -19.23
N THR A 50 6.29 -17.82 -18.95
CA THR A 50 6.29 -16.97 -17.75
C THR A 50 5.16 -15.95 -17.79
N LEU A 51 4.96 -15.30 -18.94
CA LEU A 51 3.87 -14.33 -19.11
C LEU A 51 2.49 -15.00 -19.07
N ARG A 52 2.30 -16.19 -19.66
CA ARG A 52 1.01 -16.90 -19.64
C ARG A 52 0.56 -17.30 -18.23
N ARG A 53 1.50 -17.49 -17.30
CA ARG A 53 1.19 -17.79 -15.89
C ARG A 53 0.59 -16.59 -15.15
N ILE A 54 0.74 -15.39 -15.68
CA ILE A 54 0.45 -14.12 -14.98
C ILE A 54 -0.55 -13.27 -15.77
N CYS A 55 -0.41 -13.23 -17.09
CA CYS A 55 -1.26 -12.55 -18.05
C CYS A 55 -2.04 -13.62 -18.83
N GLY A 56 -3.35 -13.69 -18.61
CA GLY A 56 -4.19 -14.78 -19.13
C GLY A 56 -4.22 -14.93 -20.65
N VAL A 57 -3.88 -13.89 -21.43
CA VAL A 57 -3.83 -13.94 -22.90
C VAL A 57 -2.50 -13.39 -23.42
N VAL A 58 -1.66 -14.29 -23.93
CA VAL A 58 -0.37 -13.96 -24.55
C VAL A 58 -0.39 -14.48 -25.98
N HIS A 59 -0.23 -13.57 -26.94
CA HIS A 59 -0.12 -13.90 -28.35
C HIS A 59 1.34 -13.84 -28.77
N HIS A 60 1.86 -14.96 -29.28
CA HIS A 60 3.19 -14.99 -29.89
C HIS A 60 3.08 -14.70 -31.38
N VAL A 61 3.97 -13.85 -31.89
CA VAL A 61 4.03 -13.46 -33.29
C VAL A 61 5.49 -13.49 -33.76
N PRO A 62 5.81 -14.11 -34.90
CA PRO A 62 7.20 -14.30 -35.31
C PRO A 62 7.87 -13.02 -35.83
N THR A 63 7.12 -12.01 -36.28
CA THR A 63 7.68 -10.79 -36.91
C THR A 63 7.00 -9.51 -36.44
N VAL A 64 7.76 -8.40 -36.49
CA VAL A 64 7.25 -7.05 -36.19
C VAL A 64 6.15 -6.63 -37.17
N ALA A 65 6.25 -7.04 -38.43
CA ALA A 65 5.22 -6.76 -39.44
C ALA A 65 3.89 -7.42 -39.07
N ALA A 66 3.92 -8.69 -38.68
CA ALA A 66 2.72 -9.40 -38.21
C ALA A 66 2.16 -8.81 -36.90
N ALA A 67 3.02 -8.26 -36.03
CA ALA A 67 2.57 -7.54 -34.83
C ALA A 67 1.85 -6.23 -35.16
N LEU A 68 2.30 -5.50 -36.19
CA LEU A 68 1.65 -4.27 -36.67
C LEU A 68 0.36 -4.54 -37.46
N GLU A 69 0.31 -5.63 -38.22
CA GLU A 69 -0.88 -6.07 -38.96
C GLU A 69 -1.97 -6.62 -38.04
N SER A 70 -1.59 -7.02 -36.82
CA SER A 70 -2.46 -7.49 -35.76
C SER A 70 -3.35 -6.40 -35.13
N ARG A 71 -3.79 -5.39 -35.92
CA ARG A 71 -4.70 -4.30 -35.49
C ARG A 71 -6.01 -4.74 -34.83
N ARG A 72 -6.40 -6.02 -34.96
CA ARG A 72 -7.57 -6.62 -34.31
C ARG A 72 -7.29 -7.16 -32.91
N LEU A 73 -6.02 -7.34 -32.56
CA LEU A 73 -5.57 -7.64 -31.22
C LEU A 73 -5.36 -6.28 -30.56
N HIS A 74 -6.23 -5.88 -29.63
CA HIS A 74 -6.05 -4.69 -28.80
C HIS A 74 -4.86 -4.91 -27.84
N ALA A 75 -3.66 -5.06 -28.40
CA ALA A 75 -2.43 -5.38 -27.70
C ALA A 75 -2.11 -4.25 -26.72
N ARG A 76 -2.13 -4.58 -25.42
CA ARG A 76 -1.88 -3.59 -24.37
C ARG A 76 -0.39 -3.35 -24.16
N ALA A 77 0.44 -4.34 -24.46
CA ALA A 77 1.90 -4.27 -24.43
C ALA A 77 2.50 -5.13 -25.56
N HIS A 78 3.67 -4.71 -26.03
CA HIS A 78 4.52 -5.51 -26.92
C HIS A 78 5.79 -5.90 -26.18
N VAL A 79 6.15 -7.18 -26.24
CA VAL A 79 7.40 -7.69 -25.67
C VAL A 79 8.27 -8.22 -26.81
N LEU A 80 9.38 -7.56 -27.09
CA LEU A 80 10.34 -7.96 -28.12
C LEU A 80 11.38 -8.91 -27.53
N VAL A 81 11.53 -10.07 -28.14
CA VAL A 81 12.54 -11.07 -27.80
C VAL A 81 13.47 -11.25 -29.02
N PRO A 82 14.70 -10.75 -28.98
CA PRO A 82 15.68 -10.98 -30.02
C PRO A 82 16.19 -12.42 -29.99
N PRO A 83 16.67 -12.95 -31.13
CA PRO A 83 16.81 -12.27 -32.42
C PRO A 83 15.48 -12.06 -33.15
N LEU A 84 15.28 -10.85 -33.70
CA LEU A 84 14.09 -10.52 -34.50
C LEU A 84 14.37 -10.79 -35.99
N PRO A 85 13.56 -11.61 -36.68
CA PRO A 85 13.76 -11.86 -38.11
C PRO A 85 13.46 -10.60 -38.92
N LYS A 86 14.42 -10.21 -39.78
CA LYS A 86 14.31 -9.13 -40.78
C LYS A 86 14.09 -7.72 -40.21
N ALA A 87 14.36 -7.48 -38.93
CA ALA A 87 14.26 -6.15 -38.31
C ALA A 87 15.42 -5.90 -37.34
N ALA A 88 16.00 -4.70 -37.39
CA ALA A 88 16.86 -4.23 -36.32
C ALA A 88 16.00 -3.95 -35.07
N LEU A 89 16.53 -4.26 -33.90
CA LEU A 89 15.80 -4.14 -32.63
C LEU A 89 15.35 -2.68 -32.37
N GLU A 90 16.19 -1.71 -32.69
CA GLU A 90 15.91 -0.27 -32.56
C GLU A 90 14.79 0.19 -33.52
N ASP A 91 14.77 -0.31 -34.76
CA ASP A 91 13.71 -0.04 -35.73
C ASP A 91 12.38 -0.69 -35.29
N ALA A 92 12.44 -1.90 -34.74
CA ALA A 92 11.28 -2.59 -34.20
C ALA A 92 10.63 -1.82 -33.04
N VAL A 93 11.44 -1.30 -32.10
CA VAL A 93 10.97 -0.45 -31.00
C VAL A 93 10.32 0.81 -31.55
N THR A 94 11.01 1.53 -32.45
CA THR A 94 10.52 2.79 -33.02
C THR A 94 9.19 2.63 -33.75
N ARG A 95 8.97 1.47 -34.39
CA ARG A 95 7.71 1.19 -35.10
C ARG A 95 6.57 0.78 -34.17
N LEU A 96 6.88 0.10 -33.06
CA LEU A 96 5.88 -0.40 -32.11
C LEU A 96 5.55 0.58 -30.98
N CYS A 97 6.42 1.55 -30.68
CA CYS A 97 6.20 2.52 -29.61
C CYS A 97 4.94 3.37 -29.84
N PHE A 98 4.52 3.55 -31.09
CA PHE A 98 3.25 4.21 -31.45
C PHE A 98 2.02 3.32 -31.22
N ALA A 99 2.17 2.01 -31.14
CA ALA A 99 1.08 1.05 -30.95
C ALA A 99 0.85 0.66 -29.47
N GLY A 100 1.77 1.01 -28.57
CA GLY A 100 1.68 0.73 -27.14
C GLY A 100 3.06 0.66 -26.48
N PRO A 101 3.12 0.45 -25.15
CA PRO A 101 4.39 0.27 -24.45
C PRO A 101 5.14 -0.96 -24.98
N VAL A 102 6.41 -0.76 -25.29
CA VAL A 102 7.31 -1.79 -25.80
C VAL A 102 8.31 -2.16 -24.72
N PHE A 103 8.37 -3.44 -24.38
CA PHE A 103 9.37 -4.01 -23.49
C PHE A 103 10.32 -4.86 -24.33
N VAL A 104 11.61 -4.87 -23.99
CA VAL A 104 12.60 -5.67 -24.70
C VAL A 104 13.25 -6.62 -23.73
N VAL A 105 13.29 -7.90 -24.07
CA VAL A 105 13.96 -8.94 -23.28
C VAL A 105 15.25 -9.31 -23.99
N VAL A 106 16.42 -9.06 -23.40
CA VAL A 106 17.73 -9.29 -24.00
C VAL A 106 18.49 -10.41 -23.28
N PRO A 107 19.47 -11.07 -23.92
CA PRO A 107 20.33 -12.03 -23.22
C PRO A 107 21.26 -11.33 -22.22
N GLU A 108 21.79 -12.08 -21.25
CA GLU A 108 22.65 -11.54 -20.16
C GLU A 108 23.98 -10.93 -20.66
N ASP A 109 24.42 -11.27 -21.88
CA ASP A 109 25.63 -10.72 -22.50
C ASP A 109 25.39 -9.48 -23.37
N PHE A 110 24.19 -8.87 -23.26
CA PHE A 110 23.82 -7.72 -24.06
C PHE A 110 24.54 -6.43 -23.64
N SER A 111 25.21 -5.76 -24.58
CA SER A 111 26.02 -4.58 -24.24
C SER A 111 25.18 -3.38 -23.77
N ASP A 112 25.60 -2.72 -22.69
CA ASP A 112 24.99 -1.48 -22.16
C ASP A 112 24.81 -0.38 -23.21
N ARG A 113 25.78 -0.21 -24.12
CA ARG A 113 25.73 0.80 -25.20
C ARG A 113 24.51 0.56 -26.11
N ARG A 114 24.22 -0.69 -26.43
CA ARG A 114 23.04 -1.07 -27.24
C ARG A 114 21.76 -0.96 -26.44
N ALA A 115 21.78 -1.29 -25.14
CA ALA A 115 20.62 -1.12 -24.26
C ALA A 115 20.20 0.37 -24.18
N ARG A 116 21.16 1.30 -24.07
CA ARG A 116 20.89 2.74 -24.13
C ARG A 116 20.22 3.17 -25.43
N GLY A 117 20.69 2.65 -26.57
CA GLY A 117 20.07 2.90 -27.88
C GLY A 117 18.60 2.44 -27.95
N LEU A 118 18.20 1.40 -27.22
CA LEU A 118 16.81 0.95 -27.13
C LEU A 118 15.93 1.91 -26.31
N TYR A 119 16.47 2.51 -25.25
CA TYR A 119 15.77 3.54 -24.49
C TYR A 119 15.59 4.81 -25.33
N ASP A 120 16.61 5.22 -26.09
CA ASP A 120 16.54 6.36 -27.01
C ASP A 120 15.51 6.12 -28.13
N ALA A 121 15.33 4.86 -28.56
CA ALA A 121 14.30 4.46 -29.53
C ALA A 121 12.87 4.43 -28.96
N GLY A 122 12.69 4.61 -27.64
CA GLY A 122 11.37 4.68 -26.99
C GLY A 122 10.90 3.39 -26.31
N THR A 123 11.83 2.50 -25.91
CA THR A 123 11.50 1.31 -25.11
C THR A 123 11.07 1.70 -23.68
N ALA A 124 10.04 1.04 -23.14
CA ALA A 124 9.55 1.27 -21.78
C ALA A 124 10.47 0.67 -20.70
N ALA A 125 11.00 -0.53 -20.95
CA ALA A 125 12.05 -1.15 -20.14
C ALA A 125 12.78 -2.26 -20.94
N VAL A 126 14.06 -2.45 -20.62
CA VAL A 126 14.89 -3.56 -21.11
C VAL A 126 15.13 -4.52 -19.95
N PHE A 127 14.96 -5.83 -20.19
CA PHE A 127 15.13 -6.88 -19.19
C PHE A 127 16.17 -7.90 -19.61
N GLU A 128 17.04 -8.29 -18.68
CA GLU A 128 17.98 -9.39 -18.89
C GLU A 128 17.31 -10.74 -18.61
N TRP A 129 17.44 -11.69 -19.53
CA TRP A 129 16.84 -13.02 -19.41
C TRP A 129 17.91 -14.11 -19.34
N PRO A 130 17.79 -15.07 -18.41
CA PRO A 130 16.66 -15.34 -17.50
C PRO A 130 16.70 -14.65 -16.12
N SER A 131 17.75 -13.88 -15.82
CA SER A 131 18.03 -13.31 -14.48
C SER A 131 16.93 -12.39 -13.95
N GLU A 132 16.24 -11.63 -14.82
CA GLU A 132 15.18 -10.70 -14.44
C GLU A 132 13.76 -11.22 -14.75
N ALA A 133 13.59 -12.53 -14.93
CA ALA A 133 12.30 -13.15 -15.24
C ALA A 133 11.19 -12.82 -14.22
N LEU A 134 11.55 -12.53 -12.96
CA LEU A 134 10.62 -12.13 -11.90
C LEU A 134 10.25 -10.64 -11.92
N LEU A 135 11.05 -9.79 -12.57
CA LEU A 135 10.82 -8.34 -12.65
C LEU A 135 9.91 -7.96 -13.82
N LEU A 136 10.04 -8.65 -14.94
CA LEU A 136 9.24 -8.42 -16.16
C LEU A 136 7.72 -8.37 -15.86
N PRO A 137 7.12 -9.30 -15.10
CA PRO A 137 5.68 -9.27 -14.84
C PRO A 137 5.24 -8.11 -13.94
N ARG A 138 6.05 -7.75 -12.94
CA ARG A 138 5.75 -6.62 -12.04
C ARG A 138 5.80 -5.29 -12.79
N MET A 139 6.82 -5.10 -13.61
CA MET A 139 6.98 -3.88 -14.42
C MET A 139 5.92 -3.76 -15.50
N LEU A 140 5.53 -4.88 -16.12
CA LEU A 140 4.44 -4.90 -17.10
C LEU A 140 3.11 -4.52 -16.42
N GLN A 141 2.84 -5.03 -15.21
CA GLN A 141 1.67 -4.61 -14.43
C GLN A 141 1.71 -3.11 -14.09
N GLU A 142 2.84 -2.61 -13.56
CA GLU A 142 2.97 -1.22 -13.11
C GLU A 142 2.85 -0.21 -14.26
N ARG A 143 3.41 -0.52 -15.43
CA ARG A 143 3.39 0.36 -16.61
C ARG A 143 2.12 0.26 -17.44
N LEU A 144 1.36 -0.83 -17.33
CA LEU A 144 0.05 -0.95 -17.96
C LEU A 144 -1.07 -0.27 -17.18
N ARG A 145 -0.86 0.05 -15.89
CA ARG A 145 -1.84 0.73 -15.02
C ARG A 145 -2.47 2.00 -15.62
N PRO A 146 -1.75 2.91 -16.32
CA PRO A 146 -2.37 4.09 -16.92
C PRO A 146 -3.34 3.78 -18.08
N LEU A 147 -3.22 2.61 -18.71
CA LEU A 147 -4.03 2.18 -19.87
C LEU A 147 -5.24 1.30 -19.47
N VAL A 148 -5.34 0.89 -18.20
CA VAL A 148 -6.46 0.10 -17.65
C VAL A 148 -7.72 0.94 -17.39
N ARG A 149 -7.64 2.26 -17.59
CA ARG A 149 -8.83 3.14 -17.56
C ARG A 149 -9.75 2.93 -18.76
N ARG A 150 -10.44 1.78 -18.83
CA ARG A 150 -11.78 1.66 -19.46
C ARG A 150 -12.42 0.27 -19.23
N ARG A 151 -13.37 0.26 -18.28
CA ARG A 151 -14.65 -0.49 -18.21
C ARG A 151 -14.72 -1.81 -19.00
N ALA A 152 -14.44 -2.93 -18.35
CA ALA A 152 -15.24 -4.12 -18.54
C ALA A 152 -16.60 -3.91 -17.83
N THR A 153 -17.69 -4.43 -18.38
CA THR A 153 -18.98 -4.46 -17.66
C THR A 153 -18.85 -5.46 -16.50
N PRO A 154 -19.12 -5.05 -15.24
CA PRO A 154 -19.06 -5.94 -14.10
C PRO A 154 -19.88 -7.21 -14.36
N THR A 155 -19.30 -8.37 -14.12
CA THR A 155 -20.08 -9.62 -14.14
C THR A 155 -20.98 -9.64 -12.91
N ASP A 156 -22.12 -10.34 -12.94
CA ASP A 156 -23.00 -10.51 -11.76
C ASP A 156 -22.23 -11.04 -10.53
N GLY A 157 -21.19 -11.86 -10.77
CA GLY A 157 -20.27 -12.34 -9.73
C GLY A 157 -19.38 -11.24 -9.15
N ASP A 158 -18.89 -10.32 -9.97
CA ASP A 158 -18.09 -9.17 -9.53
C ASP A 158 -18.96 -8.17 -8.76
N GLU A 159 -20.21 -7.97 -9.17
CA GLU A 159 -21.16 -7.16 -8.40
C GLU A 159 -21.50 -7.79 -7.04
N ALA A 160 -21.62 -9.11 -6.97
CA ALA A 160 -21.82 -9.83 -5.71
C ALA A 160 -20.59 -9.71 -4.81
N LEU A 161 -19.38 -9.83 -5.37
CA LEU A 161 -18.12 -9.66 -4.65
C LEU A 161 -17.95 -8.22 -4.15
N ALA A 162 -18.21 -7.22 -5.01
CA ALA A 162 -18.18 -5.80 -4.66
C ALA A 162 -19.15 -5.49 -3.50
N ARG A 163 -20.38 -6.02 -3.54
CA ARG A 163 -21.34 -5.89 -2.42
C ARG A 163 -20.81 -6.50 -1.13
N SER A 164 -20.18 -7.67 -1.20
CA SER A 164 -19.59 -8.36 -0.04
C SER A 164 -18.42 -7.58 0.57
N ILE A 165 -17.60 -6.93 -0.27
CA ILE A 165 -16.49 -6.08 0.16
C ILE A 165 -17.01 -4.78 0.77
N ARG A 166 -17.95 -4.09 0.12
CA ARG A 166 -18.59 -2.87 0.65
C ARG A 166 -19.23 -3.12 2.01
N ALA A 167 -19.93 -4.24 2.19
CA ALA A 167 -20.52 -4.60 3.49
C ALA A 167 -19.45 -4.75 4.60
N ARG A 168 -18.28 -5.32 4.30
CA ARG A 168 -17.17 -5.42 5.26
C ARG A 168 -16.55 -4.06 5.58
N LEU A 169 -16.39 -3.20 4.58
CA LEU A 169 -15.87 -1.85 4.78
C LEU A 169 -16.83 -1.00 5.63
N GLU A 170 -18.14 -1.14 5.43
CA GLU A 170 -19.14 -0.48 6.27
C GLU A 170 -19.07 -0.93 7.74
N LEU A 171 -18.84 -2.22 8.00
CA LEU A 171 -18.61 -2.71 9.36
C LEU A 171 -17.31 -2.15 9.98
N ALA A 172 -16.30 -1.85 9.16
CA ALA A 172 -15.03 -1.27 9.58
C ALA A 172 -15.04 0.27 9.68
N ARG A 173 -16.17 0.92 9.35
CA ARG A 173 -16.33 2.38 9.28
C ARG A 173 -15.93 3.16 10.55
N PRO A 174 -16.09 2.65 11.79
CA PRO A 174 -15.60 3.36 12.98
C PRO A 174 -14.09 3.62 12.97
N VAL A 175 -13.33 2.81 12.22
CA VAL A 175 -11.86 2.84 12.17
C VAL A 175 -11.34 3.31 10.80
N MET A 176 -12.07 2.98 9.72
CA MET A 176 -11.68 3.21 8.34
C MET A 176 -12.59 4.24 7.66
N PRO A 177 -12.02 5.18 6.88
CA PRO A 177 -12.83 6.10 6.09
C PRO A 177 -13.58 5.36 4.97
N PRO A 178 -14.66 5.94 4.43
CA PRO A 178 -15.34 5.37 3.28
C PRO A 178 -14.39 5.35 2.07
N LEU A 179 -14.36 4.22 1.38
CA LEU A 179 -13.59 3.99 0.16
C LEU A 179 -14.54 3.50 -0.92
N ASP A 180 -14.33 3.99 -2.13
CA ASP A 180 -15.01 3.50 -3.30
C ASP A 180 -14.36 2.20 -3.74
N VAL A 181 -15.20 1.23 -4.10
CA VAL A 181 -14.78 -0.12 -4.46
C VAL A 181 -15.37 -0.49 -5.82
N GLU A 182 -14.47 -0.76 -6.75
CA GLU A 182 -14.78 -1.38 -8.03
C GLU A 182 -14.14 -2.77 -8.08
N VAL A 183 -14.83 -3.71 -8.73
CA VAL A 183 -14.37 -5.10 -8.87
C VAL A 183 -14.52 -5.51 -10.32
N ASP A 184 -13.45 -6.07 -10.89
CA ASP A 184 -13.41 -6.59 -12.24
C ASP A 184 -12.60 -7.90 -12.27
N ASP A 185 -13.22 -9.02 -12.64
CA ASP A 185 -12.62 -10.37 -12.68
C ASP A 185 -11.87 -10.74 -11.37
N GLY A 186 -12.46 -10.38 -10.22
CA GLY A 186 -11.88 -10.60 -8.89
C GLY A 186 -10.69 -9.68 -8.54
N VAL A 187 -10.34 -8.70 -9.37
CA VAL A 187 -9.41 -7.63 -9.03
C VAL A 187 -10.19 -6.49 -8.40
N VAL A 188 -9.81 -6.09 -7.19
CA VAL A 188 -10.47 -5.02 -6.44
C VAL A 188 -9.67 -3.74 -6.57
N GLU A 189 -10.29 -2.68 -7.06
CA GLU A 189 -9.73 -1.34 -7.09
C GLU A 189 -10.34 -0.51 -5.96
N LEU A 190 -9.47 0.14 -5.17
CA LEU A 190 -9.84 1.01 -4.08
C LEU A 190 -9.53 2.45 -4.44
N GLU A 191 -10.54 3.31 -4.41
CA GLU A 191 -10.37 4.74 -4.62
C GLU A 191 -10.84 5.50 -3.37
N GLY A 192 -10.15 6.59 -3.03
CA GLY A 192 -10.55 7.46 -1.95
C GLY A 192 -9.40 8.06 -1.18
N ARG A 193 -9.72 8.65 -0.02
CA ARG A 193 -8.75 9.33 0.85
C ARG A 193 -8.62 8.60 2.18
N ILE A 194 -7.39 8.31 2.56
CA ILE A 194 -7.04 7.68 3.83
C ILE A 194 -6.16 8.62 4.66
N ASP A 195 -6.34 8.60 5.97
CA ASP A 195 -5.61 9.48 6.90
C ASP A 195 -4.23 8.96 7.33
N SER A 196 -3.88 7.71 7.01
CA SER A 196 -2.63 7.09 7.43
C SER A 196 -2.23 5.86 6.59
N VAL A 197 -0.93 5.67 6.39
CA VAL A 197 -0.37 4.54 5.60
C VAL A 197 -0.72 3.18 6.20
N TRP A 198 -0.70 3.02 7.53
CA TRP A 198 -1.03 1.74 8.16
C TRP A 198 -2.49 1.33 7.92
N LYS A 199 -3.41 2.30 7.80
CA LYS A 199 -4.81 2.01 7.47
C LYS A 199 -4.96 1.52 6.04
N LYS A 200 -4.21 2.12 5.10
CA LYS A 200 -4.14 1.69 3.71
C LYS A 200 -3.70 0.23 3.62
N GLU A 201 -2.61 -0.14 4.29
CA GLU A 201 -2.14 -1.54 4.35
C GLU A 201 -3.18 -2.48 5.00
N ARG A 202 -3.79 -2.06 6.11
CA ARG A 202 -4.79 -2.86 6.83
C ARG A 202 -6.03 -3.15 6.00
N VAL A 203 -6.51 -2.17 5.24
CA VAL A 203 -7.64 -2.33 4.33
C VAL A 203 -7.27 -3.31 3.22
N CYS A 204 -6.09 -3.16 2.60
CA CYS A 204 -5.64 -4.07 1.55
C CYS A 204 -5.57 -5.52 2.05
N GLN A 205 -5.00 -5.73 3.24
CA GLN A 205 -4.98 -7.06 3.86
C GLN A 205 -6.39 -7.61 4.11
N MET A 206 -7.29 -6.81 4.67
CA MET A 206 -8.66 -7.24 4.95
C MET A 206 -9.39 -7.69 3.68
N ILE A 207 -9.23 -6.95 2.59
CA ILE A 207 -9.87 -7.25 1.31
C ILE A 207 -9.22 -8.45 0.63
N ALA A 208 -7.90 -8.58 0.70
CA ALA A 208 -7.18 -9.74 0.16
C ALA A 208 -7.61 -11.08 0.79
N HIS A 209 -8.18 -11.06 2.00
CA HIS A 209 -8.72 -12.27 2.65
C HIS A 209 -10.15 -12.62 2.24
N VAL A 210 -10.81 -11.79 1.43
CA VAL A 210 -12.17 -12.09 0.97
C VAL A 210 -12.10 -13.18 -0.11
N PRO A 211 -12.84 -14.30 0.04
CA PRO A 211 -12.86 -15.34 -0.98
C PRO A 211 -13.35 -14.80 -2.33
N GLY A 212 -12.58 -15.06 -3.38
CA GLY A 212 -12.84 -14.56 -4.74
C GLY A 212 -12.00 -13.35 -5.14
N VAL A 213 -11.30 -12.71 -4.19
CA VAL A 213 -10.33 -11.65 -4.49
C VAL A 213 -9.02 -12.27 -4.99
N ARG A 214 -8.59 -11.83 -6.17
CA ARG A 214 -7.33 -12.25 -6.81
C ARG A 214 -6.21 -11.23 -6.60
N ALA A 215 -6.56 -9.94 -6.59
CA ALA A 215 -5.64 -8.84 -6.36
C ALA A 215 -6.38 -7.63 -5.78
N VAL A 216 -5.65 -6.77 -5.07
CA VAL A 216 -6.13 -5.49 -4.56
C VAL A 216 -5.22 -4.38 -5.10
N LEU A 217 -5.81 -3.35 -5.67
CA LEU A 217 -5.13 -2.18 -6.22
C LEU A 217 -5.52 -0.97 -5.36
N ASP A 218 -4.50 -0.29 -4.82
CA ASP A 218 -4.64 0.82 -3.88
C ASP A 218 -3.94 2.10 -4.36
N ASP A 219 -3.56 2.16 -5.64
CA ASP A 219 -2.80 3.27 -6.23
C ASP A 219 -3.60 4.59 -6.25
N THR A 220 -4.93 4.50 -6.36
CA THR A 220 -5.85 5.64 -6.33
C THR A 220 -6.29 6.02 -4.91
N VAL A 221 -5.76 5.33 -3.89
CA VAL A 221 -5.94 5.72 -2.48
C VAL A 221 -4.88 6.75 -2.10
N GLU A 222 -5.33 8.00 -1.97
CA GLU A 222 -4.51 9.13 -1.54
C GLU A 222 -4.39 9.13 -0.01
N VAL A 223 -3.16 9.11 0.51
CA VAL A 223 -2.93 9.28 1.95
C VAL A 223 -2.88 10.78 2.25
N VAL A 224 -3.98 11.30 2.79
CA VAL A 224 -4.15 12.69 3.22
C VAL A 224 -4.23 12.70 4.75
N PRO A 225 -3.11 12.89 5.46
CA PRO A 225 -3.14 13.03 6.90
C PRO A 225 -3.97 14.28 7.25
N PRO A 226 -5.02 14.18 8.08
CA PRO A 226 -5.69 15.37 8.57
C PRO A 226 -4.67 16.24 9.33
N HIS A 227 -4.74 17.56 9.15
CA HIS A 227 -4.05 18.48 10.04
C HIS A 227 -4.66 18.31 11.43
N ARG A 228 -3.94 17.58 12.27
CA ARG A 228 -4.31 17.36 13.65
C ARG A 228 -3.45 18.30 14.48
N PRO A 229 -4.03 19.15 15.33
CA PRO A 229 -3.23 20.02 16.17
C PRO A 229 -2.36 19.15 17.08
N ASP A 230 -1.11 19.56 17.28
CA ASP A 230 -0.14 18.79 18.07
C ASP A 230 -0.65 18.50 19.49
N ALA A 231 -1.45 19.40 20.07
CA ALA A 231 -2.10 19.20 21.36
C ALA A 231 -3.04 17.98 21.39
N ASP A 232 -3.71 17.66 20.29
CA ASP A 232 -4.58 16.47 20.20
C ASP A 232 -3.77 15.19 19.97
N ILE A 233 -2.64 15.29 19.26
CA ILE A 233 -1.71 14.16 19.10
C ILE A 233 -1.04 13.87 20.44
N GLU A 234 -0.56 14.89 21.13
CA GLU A 234 0.05 14.79 22.45
C GLU A 234 -0.91 14.15 23.45
N ARG A 235 -2.19 14.56 23.45
CA ARG A 235 -3.22 13.96 24.32
C ARG A 235 -3.42 12.46 24.05
N ASP A 236 -3.47 12.06 22.78
CA ASP A 236 -3.62 10.64 22.42
C ASP A 236 -2.37 9.82 22.77
N VAL A 237 -1.18 10.35 22.47
CA VAL A 237 0.10 9.73 22.83
C VAL A 237 0.19 9.57 24.35
N GLN A 238 -0.25 10.58 25.10
CA GLN A 238 -0.29 10.52 26.56
C GLN A 238 -1.29 9.48 27.08
N GLY A 239 -2.46 9.33 26.44
CA GLY A 239 -3.41 8.26 26.75
C GLY A 239 -2.83 6.86 26.50
N VAL A 240 -2.10 6.67 25.39
CA VAL A 240 -1.41 5.40 25.09
C VAL A 240 -0.32 5.11 26.13
N LEU A 241 0.45 6.12 26.51
CA LEU A 241 1.44 6.01 27.58
C LEU A 241 0.78 5.62 28.91
N GLU A 242 -0.39 6.18 29.25
CA GLU A 242 -1.14 5.86 30.47
C GLU A 242 -1.54 4.38 30.52
N ILE A 243 -2.02 3.86 29.39
CA ILE A 243 -2.44 2.46 29.28
C ILE A 243 -1.25 1.49 29.38
N LEU A 244 -0.13 1.82 28.72
CA LEU A 244 1.02 0.90 28.61
C LEU A 244 1.94 0.90 29.83
N LEU A 245 2.13 2.06 30.45
CA LEU A 245 3.13 2.24 31.49
C LEU A 245 2.53 2.37 32.88
N GLY A 246 1.24 2.71 33.01
CA GLY A 246 0.59 2.96 34.30
C GLY A 246 1.40 3.94 35.15
N ASP A 247 1.94 3.48 36.28
CA ASP A 247 2.78 4.31 37.16
C ASP A 247 4.19 4.61 36.61
N ALA A 248 4.71 3.81 35.69
CA ALA A 248 6.03 4.02 35.08
C ALA A 248 6.06 5.23 34.13
N LEU A 249 4.88 5.70 33.71
CA LEU A 249 4.68 6.89 32.88
C LEU A 249 5.29 8.14 33.52
N ARG A 250 5.35 8.17 34.85
CA ARG A 250 5.90 9.28 35.64
C ARG A 250 7.42 9.48 35.48
N THR A 251 8.09 8.63 34.70
CA THR A 251 9.52 8.73 34.37
C THR A 251 9.79 9.01 32.88
N ILE A 252 8.73 9.26 32.10
CA ILE A 252 8.80 9.52 30.66
C ILE A 252 7.98 10.77 30.33
N SER A 253 8.63 11.73 29.67
CA SER A 253 7.97 12.91 29.10
C SER A 253 7.79 12.73 27.60
N CYS A 254 6.67 13.21 27.10
CA CYS A 254 6.32 13.31 25.69
C CYS A 254 6.16 14.81 25.33
N SER A 255 6.48 15.17 24.10
CA SER A 255 6.12 16.44 23.49
C SER A 255 5.96 16.23 21.98
N VAL A 256 5.05 16.96 21.35
CA VAL A 256 4.76 16.83 19.91
C VAL A 256 4.91 18.18 19.23
N ASP A 257 5.60 18.20 18.08
CA ASP A 257 5.80 19.39 17.24
C ASP A 257 5.67 19.00 15.75
N ASP A 258 4.70 19.57 15.04
CA ASP A 258 4.31 19.24 13.65
C ASP A 258 4.16 17.73 13.39
N GLY A 259 3.53 17.03 14.34
CA GLY A 259 3.36 15.58 14.31
C GLY A 259 4.63 14.76 14.57
N ALA A 260 5.77 15.40 14.90
CA ALA A 260 6.97 14.72 15.38
C ALA A 260 6.91 14.56 16.91
N VAL A 261 6.85 13.33 17.38
CA VAL A 261 6.81 12.99 18.81
C VAL A 261 8.23 12.86 19.35
N VAL A 262 8.57 13.62 20.38
CA VAL A 262 9.84 13.50 21.10
C VAL A 262 9.59 12.85 22.45
N LEU A 263 10.27 11.73 22.71
CA LEU A 263 10.18 10.98 23.97
C LEU A 263 11.49 11.13 24.74
N VAL A 264 11.39 11.53 26.00
CA VAL A 264 12.55 11.72 26.89
C VAL A 264 12.27 11.03 28.22
N GLY A 265 13.24 10.27 28.75
CA GLY A 265 13.08 9.65 30.05
C GLY A 265 14.01 8.47 30.28
N ASN A 266 13.70 7.70 31.31
CA ASN A 266 14.44 6.48 31.66
C ASN A 266 13.50 5.28 31.69
N MET A 267 13.88 4.18 31.03
CA MET A 267 13.15 2.91 31.05
C MET A 267 14.00 1.76 31.58
N ALA A 268 13.33 0.74 32.11
CA ALA A 268 13.97 -0.43 32.70
C ALA A 268 14.49 -1.42 31.65
N SER A 269 13.75 -1.65 30.55
CA SER A 269 14.10 -2.63 29.53
C SER A 269 14.05 -2.03 28.13
N ARG A 270 14.86 -2.59 27.22
CA ARG A 270 14.83 -2.25 25.80
C ARG A 270 13.56 -2.74 25.12
N ASP A 271 13.03 -3.89 25.54
CA ASP A 271 11.78 -4.46 25.02
C ASP A 271 10.57 -3.57 25.32
N ASP A 272 10.59 -2.86 26.46
CA ASP A 272 9.55 -1.90 26.81
C ASP A 272 9.63 -0.64 25.93
N VAL A 273 10.85 -0.24 25.57
CA VAL A 273 11.08 0.87 24.62
C VAL A 273 10.54 0.50 23.23
N GLU A 274 10.88 -0.69 22.73
CA GLU A 274 10.42 -1.14 21.41
C GLU A 274 8.90 -1.28 21.35
N ARG A 275 8.28 -1.85 22.39
CA ARG A 275 6.82 -1.89 22.52
C ARG A 275 6.23 -0.48 22.51
N LEU A 276 6.77 0.42 23.32
CA LEU A 276 6.28 1.80 23.40
C LEU A 276 6.32 2.52 22.04
N LEU A 277 7.45 2.43 21.35
CA LEU A 277 7.62 3.07 20.04
C LEU A 277 6.64 2.51 19.00
N SER A 278 6.40 1.20 19.02
CA SER A 278 5.42 0.55 18.14
C SER A 278 4.00 1.08 18.38
N PHE A 279 3.57 1.19 19.64
CA PHE A 279 2.25 1.73 19.96
C PHE A 279 2.10 3.22 19.63
N ILE A 280 3.11 4.04 19.90
CA ILE A 280 3.09 5.47 19.56
C ILE A 280 3.04 5.67 18.04
N GLY A 281 3.75 4.82 17.27
CA GLY A 281 3.69 4.85 15.81
C GLY A 281 2.30 4.58 15.23
N ASN A 282 1.44 3.90 15.99
CA ASN A 282 0.05 3.64 15.59
C ASN A 282 -0.91 4.81 15.92
N VAL A 283 -0.45 5.83 16.66
CA VAL A 283 -1.28 6.99 16.99
C VAL A 283 -1.50 7.85 15.74
N ARG A 284 -2.77 8.12 15.43
CA ARG A 284 -3.16 8.91 14.25
C ARG A 284 -2.61 10.34 14.35
N GLY A 285 -1.83 10.74 13.35
CA GLY A 285 -1.22 12.07 13.25
C GLY A 285 0.28 12.08 13.57
N VAL A 286 0.83 11.00 14.12
CA VAL A 286 2.28 10.86 14.32
C VAL A 286 2.97 10.65 12.98
N ARG A 287 3.86 11.58 12.62
CA ARG A 287 4.67 11.56 11.39
C ARG A 287 6.07 11.03 11.62
N ALA A 288 6.65 11.32 12.79
CA ALA A 288 7.98 10.91 13.17
C ALA A 288 8.08 10.69 14.68
N ILE A 289 8.99 9.82 15.11
CA ILE A 289 9.27 9.59 16.53
C ILE A 289 10.77 9.77 16.77
N ARG A 290 11.10 10.71 17.64
CA ARG A 290 12.46 10.95 18.13
C ARG A 290 12.60 10.36 19.54
N ASN A 291 13.24 9.20 19.61
CA ASN A 291 13.50 8.51 20.86
C ASN A 291 14.78 9.04 21.53
N LEU A 292 14.63 9.69 22.69
CA LEU A 292 15.71 10.09 23.59
C LEU A 292 15.60 9.39 24.95
N VAL A 293 14.90 8.25 25.01
CA VAL A 293 14.77 7.45 26.23
C VAL A 293 16.04 6.65 26.47
N THR A 294 16.58 6.75 27.68
CA THR A 294 17.76 5.99 28.11
C THR A 294 17.32 4.71 28.81
N VAL A 295 17.88 3.57 28.41
CA VAL A 295 17.65 2.29 29.09
C VAL A 295 18.59 2.19 30.29
N SER A 296 18.06 2.37 31.49
CA SER A 296 18.81 2.27 32.74
C SER A 296 17.91 1.80 33.88
N PRO A 297 17.96 0.51 34.25
CA PRO A 297 17.15 -0.05 35.33
C PRO A 297 17.39 0.61 36.70
N THR A 298 18.59 1.17 36.92
CA THR A 298 18.96 1.82 38.19
C THR A 298 18.50 3.27 38.22
N ALA A 299 18.60 4.01 37.11
CA ALA A 299 18.06 5.36 37.01
C ALA A 299 16.53 5.34 37.02
N HIS A 300 15.90 4.43 36.28
CA HIS A 300 14.45 4.25 36.27
C HIS A 300 13.90 3.95 37.68
N ARG A 301 14.54 3.06 38.45
CA ARG A 301 14.14 2.79 39.85
C ARG A 301 14.30 4.00 40.77
N ARG A 302 15.39 4.76 40.62
CA ARG A 302 15.62 5.98 41.41
C ARG A 302 14.57 7.05 41.11
N ASP A 303 14.35 7.33 39.84
CA ASP A 303 13.38 8.34 39.38
C ASP A 303 11.96 7.96 39.79
N ARG A 304 11.60 6.68 39.67
CA ARG A 304 10.33 6.16 40.15
C ARG A 304 10.17 6.33 41.66
N GLY A 305 11.18 5.96 42.45
CA GLY A 305 11.13 6.12 43.91
C GLY A 305 11.06 7.58 44.36
N LEU A 306 11.79 8.49 43.69
CA LEU A 306 11.69 9.92 43.92
C LEU A 306 10.28 10.42 43.61
N THR A 307 9.74 10.01 42.45
CA THR A 307 8.43 10.46 42.00
C THR A 307 7.30 9.95 42.89
N GLU A 308 7.33 8.68 43.31
CA GLU A 308 6.36 8.11 44.23
C GLU A 308 6.35 8.90 45.54
N ARG A 309 7.51 9.14 46.15
CA ARG A 309 7.63 9.94 47.40
C ARG A 309 7.01 11.33 47.26
N LEU A 310 7.34 12.05 46.19
CA LEU A 310 6.83 13.41 45.96
C LEU A 310 5.32 13.41 45.68
N SER A 311 4.85 12.44 44.91
CA SER A 311 3.43 12.34 44.59
C SER A 311 2.58 12.05 45.82
N THR A 312 3.06 11.17 46.72
CA THR A 312 2.41 10.90 48.00
C THR A 312 2.40 12.13 48.89
N ALA A 313 3.50 12.89 48.94
CA ALA A 313 3.57 14.12 49.71
C ALA A 313 2.57 15.18 49.18
N LEU A 314 2.49 15.36 47.86
CA LEU A 314 1.55 16.30 47.25
C LEU A 314 0.09 15.89 47.45
N GLN A 315 -0.25 14.60 47.32
CA GLN A 315 -1.59 14.12 47.61
C GLN A 315 -1.98 14.31 49.08
N HIS A 316 -1.03 14.18 50.00
CA HIS A 316 -1.31 14.38 51.42
C HIS A 316 -1.58 15.86 51.76
N ILE A 317 -0.84 16.78 51.13
CA ILE A 317 -0.94 18.22 51.41
C ILE A 317 -2.09 18.87 50.60
N TYR A 318 -2.31 18.40 49.37
CA TYR A 318 -3.28 18.93 48.42
C TYR A 318 -4.19 17.81 47.88
N PRO A 319 -5.05 17.19 48.71
CA PRO A 319 -5.85 16.03 48.33
C PRO A 319 -6.85 16.30 47.20
N ASP A 320 -7.36 17.54 47.10
CA ASP A 320 -8.35 17.94 46.08
C ASP A 320 -7.70 18.42 44.76
N SER A 321 -6.37 18.34 44.65
CA SER A 321 -5.64 18.87 43.48
C SER A 321 -5.41 17.80 42.41
N THR A 322 -5.43 18.20 41.14
CA THR A 322 -5.08 17.31 40.01
C THR A 322 -3.57 17.32 39.73
N LEU A 323 -2.74 17.61 40.74
CA LEU A 323 -1.31 17.76 40.59
C LEU A 323 -0.65 16.41 40.27
N ARG A 324 0.22 16.42 39.26
CA ARG A 324 1.05 15.29 38.87
C ARG A 324 2.51 15.72 38.85
N VAL A 325 3.38 14.86 39.37
CA VAL A 325 4.83 15.04 39.34
C VAL A 325 5.47 13.88 38.60
N ALA A 326 6.49 14.22 37.81
CA ALA A 326 7.38 13.31 37.13
C ALA A 326 8.83 13.72 37.43
N CYS A 327 9.72 12.77 37.70
CA CYS A 327 11.12 13.06 38.00
C CYS A 327 12.05 12.44 36.98
N PHE A 328 13.09 13.18 36.61
CA PHE A 328 14.10 12.81 35.64
C PHE A 328 15.47 13.15 36.21
N GLY A 329 16.10 12.18 36.89
CA GLY A 329 17.30 12.44 37.69
C GLY A 329 17.04 13.56 38.72
N PRO A 330 17.81 14.65 38.72
CA PRO A 330 17.65 15.74 39.68
C PRO A 330 16.57 16.77 39.28
N VAL A 331 15.82 16.55 38.20
CA VAL A 331 14.81 17.50 37.72
C VAL A 331 13.40 16.97 38.01
N ALA A 332 12.59 17.76 38.73
CA ALA A 332 11.18 17.46 38.96
C ALA A 332 10.30 18.32 38.05
N VAL A 333 9.43 17.68 37.29
CA VAL A 333 8.41 18.35 36.46
C VAL A 333 7.08 18.20 37.17
N VAL A 334 6.45 19.33 37.49
CA VAL A 334 5.13 19.37 38.12
C VAL A 334 4.13 20.00 37.17
N GLY A 335 2.98 19.36 36.99
CA GLY A 335 1.88 19.84 36.18
C GLY A 335 0.53 19.54 36.83
N GLY A 336 -0.53 20.09 36.26
CA GLY A 336 -1.89 19.97 36.79
C GLY A 336 -2.53 21.33 36.98
N ARG A 337 -3.70 21.34 37.63
CA ARG A 337 -4.48 22.56 37.86
C ARG A 337 -4.51 22.91 39.33
N VAL A 338 -4.34 24.20 39.61
CA VAL A 338 -4.50 24.77 40.95
C VAL A 338 -5.40 26.00 40.90
N PRO A 339 -6.21 26.23 41.95
CA PRO A 339 -7.14 27.36 41.97
C PRO A 339 -6.46 28.72 42.21
N ARG A 340 -5.22 28.76 42.71
CA ARG A 340 -4.55 30.01 43.09
C ARG A 340 -3.07 30.04 42.70
N LEU A 341 -2.59 31.21 42.30
CA LEU A 341 -1.16 31.46 42.06
C LEU A 341 -0.30 31.23 43.32
N SER A 342 -0.82 31.51 44.51
CA SER A 342 -0.10 31.23 45.78
C SER A 342 0.20 29.73 45.92
N THR A 343 -0.78 28.88 45.64
CA THR A 343 -0.64 27.42 45.66
C THR A 343 0.39 26.95 44.63
N LYS A 344 0.44 27.57 43.45
CA LYS A 344 1.47 27.29 42.44
C LYS A 344 2.88 27.52 42.97
N HIS A 345 3.13 28.64 43.65
CA HIS A 345 4.45 28.95 44.22
C HIS A 345 4.79 28.08 45.43
N GLU A 346 3.81 27.75 46.27
CA GLU A 346 4.00 26.85 47.42
C GLU A 346 4.41 25.44 46.97
N VAL A 347 3.74 24.90 45.96
CA VAL A 347 4.06 23.58 45.39
C VAL A 347 5.48 23.57 44.82
N GLU A 348 5.86 24.60 44.07
CA GLU A 348 7.21 24.74 43.52
C GLU A 348 8.27 24.82 44.63
N GLY A 349 8.05 25.66 45.64
CA GLY A 349 8.96 25.80 46.78
C GLY A 349 9.05 24.52 47.63
N LEU A 350 7.96 23.76 47.74
CA LEU A 350 7.94 22.48 48.43
C LEU A 350 8.79 21.44 47.72
N LEU A 351 8.66 21.35 46.39
CA LEU A 351 9.43 20.41 45.56
C LEU A 351 10.91 20.80 45.55
N ALA A 352 11.25 22.07 45.40
CA ALA A 352 12.64 22.53 45.36
C ALA A 352 13.43 22.25 46.65
N ARG A 353 12.75 21.95 47.78
CA ARG A 353 13.36 21.63 49.08
C ARG A 353 13.56 20.14 49.33
N GLN A 354 13.15 19.27 48.40
CA GLN A 354 13.23 17.83 48.59
C GLN A 354 14.61 17.30 48.21
N ASP A 355 15.13 16.38 49.04
CA ASP A 355 16.41 15.73 48.79
C ASP A 355 16.41 14.98 47.44
N GLY A 356 17.35 15.35 46.57
CA GLY A 356 17.50 14.78 45.23
C GLY A 356 16.91 15.62 44.10
N ILE A 357 16.35 16.81 44.37
CA ILE A 357 15.85 17.74 43.35
C ILE A 357 16.74 18.98 43.29
N GLU A 358 17.39 19.22 42.16
CA GLU A 358 18.18 20.43 41.89
C GLU A 358 17.37 21.47 41.11
N ARG A 359 16.37 21.03 40.34
CA ARG A 359 15.57 21.93 39.48
C ARG A 359 14.12 21.49 39.41
N VAL A 360 13.21 22.45 39.51
CA VAL A 360 11.77 22.25 39.32
C VAL A 360 11.33 22.92 38.02
N VAL A 361 10.61 22.18 37.18
CA VAL A 361 9.95 22.71 35.98
C VAL A 361 8.47 22.77 36.25
N ASN A 362 7.96 23.99 36.40
CA ASN A 362 6.57 24.26 36.74
C ASN A 362 5.71 24.41 35.48
N LYS A 363 4.86 23.42 35.22
CA LYS A 363 3.83 23.41 34.16
C LYS A 363 2.41 23.45 34.75
N ILE A 364 2.25 24.02 35.96
CA ILE A 364 0.94 24.12 36.62
C ILE A 364 0.13 25.25 35.96
N GLU A 365 -1.08 24.92 35.57
CA GLU A 365 -2.10 25.83 35.08
C GLU A 365 -2.96 26.34 36.24
N ILE A 366 -3.35 27.62 36.15
CA ILE A 366 -4.24 28.23 37.13
C ILE A 366 -5.65 28.13 36.57
N ASP A 367 -6.57 27.53 37.35
CA ASP A 367 -7.99 27.59 37.00
C ASP A 367 -8.41 29.07 36.98
N GLY A 368 -8.74 29.56 35.79
CA GLY A 368 -9.28 30.91 35.63
C GLY A 368 -10.62 31.03 36.36
N PRO A 369 -10.95 32.23 36.90
CA PRO A 369 -12.26 32.49 37.49
C PRO A 369 -13.41 32.34 36.49
#